data_AF-A0A8J8GQ15-F1
#
_entry.id   AF-A0A8J8GQ15-F1
#
_cell.length_a   1.000
_cell.length_b   1.000
_cell.length_c   1.000
_cell.angle_alpha   90.00
_cell.angle_beta   90.00
_cell.angle_gamma   90.00
#
_symmetry.space_group_name_H-M   'P 1'
#
loop_
_entity.id
_entity.type
_entity.pdbx_description
1 polymer ?
#
loop_
_entity_poly.entity_id
_entity_poly.type
_entity_poly.pdbx_seq_one_letter_code
_entity_poly.pdbx_strand_id
1 'polypeptide(L)'
;MPEQTDDTLPNLVTIVGSGVPSNYEITVNGDIELVGADPLEEATVVTDHAAEGAVETGVMRFRFSGEMANVHVVDWNGVATPESPSTPTVHVDYGVSDRNGSN
;
A
#
# COMPACT_ATOMS: atom_id res chain seq x y z
N MET A 1 -28.16 3.13 -2.27
CA MET A 1 -26.87 3.81 -2.49
C MET A 1 -25.98 3.29 -1.38
N PRO A 2 -24.87 2.59 -1.65
CA PRO A 2 -23.99 2.21 -0.55
C PRO A 2 -23.34 3.49 -0.03
N GLU A 3 -23.40 3.67 1.28
CA GLU A 3 -22.76 4.76 1.99
C GLU A 3 -21.25 4.56 1.82
N GLN A 4 -20.59 5.51 1.15
CA GLN A 4 -19.13 5.56 1.15
C GLN A 4 -18.75 5.89 2.59
N THR A 5 -18.43 4.87 3.36
CA THR A 5 -17.89 5.02 4.70
C THR A 5 -16.49 5.58 4.51
N ASP A 6 -16.40 6.91 4.52
CA ASP A 6 -15.21 7.69 4.84
C ASP A 6 -14.83 7.39 6.32
N ASP A 7 -14.64 6.11 6.65
CA ASP A 7 -14.28 5.60 7.96
C ASP A 7 -12.79 5.86 8.13
N THR A 8 -12.47 7.15 8.23
CA THR A 8 -11.16 7.78 8.43
C THR A 8 -10.03 6.77 8.53
N LEU A 9 -9.60 6.19 7.40
CA LEU A 9 -8.58 5.16 7.36
C LEU A 9 -7.29 5.83 7.86
N PRO A 10 -6.92 5.68 9.15
CA PRO A 10 -6.02 6.63 9.80
C PRO A 10 -4.57 6.25 9.53
N ASN A 11 -4.33 5.12 8.87
CA ASN A 11 -3.03 4.60 8.57
C ASN A 11 -2.78 4.67 7.07
N LEU A 12 -1.52 4.87 6.69
CA LEU A 12 -1.08 4.95 5.30
C LEU A 12 0.03 3.93 5.10
N VAL A 13 -0.03 3.24 3.98
CA VAL A 13 1.08 2.46 3.46
C VAL A 13 1.50 3.03 2.12
N THR A 14 2.80 3.27 2.00
CA THR A 14 3.42 3.76 0.77
C THR A 14 4.41 2.71 0.27
N ILE A 15 4.21 2.26 -0.95
CA ILE A 15 5.10 1.34 -1.66
C ILE A 15 5.85 2.16 -2.69
N VAL A 16 7.18 2.11 -2.66
CA VAL A 16 8.06 2.79 -3.61
C VAL A 16 8.78 1.76 -4.44
N GLY A 17 8.54 1.78 -5.75
CA GLY A 17 9.23 0.93 -6.71
C GLY A 17 10.73 1.20 -6.74
N SER A 18 11.52 0.13 -6.89
CA SER A 18 12.99 0.20 -6.91
C SER A 18 13.57 0.26 -8.32
N GLY A 19 12.73 0.36 -9.35
CA GLY A 19 13.11 0.46 -10.76
C GLY A 19 13.06 -0.85 -11.54
N VAL A 20 12.59 -1.94 -10.92
CA VAL A 20 12.36 -3.23 -11.56
C VAL A 20 10.96 -3.75 -11.24
N PRO A 21 10.32 -4.49 -12.15
CA PRO A 21 8.99 -5.06 -11.91
C PRO A 21 9.01 -5.97 -10.68
N SER A 22 8.24 -5.57 -9.69
CA SER A 22 8.19 -6.21 -8.39
C SER A 22 6.74 -6.38 -7.97
N ASN A 23 6.41 -7.51 -7.36
CA ASN A 23 5.06 -7.77 -6.89
C ASN A 23 4.96 -7.45 -5.40
N TYR A 24 3.81 -6.92 -5.01
CA TYR A 24 3.49 -6.65 -3.62
C TYR A 24 2.13 -7.23 -3.26
N GLU A 25 2.00 -7.66 -2.02
CA GLU A 25 0.77 -8.13 -1.39
C GLU A 25 0.70 -7.54 0.02
N ILE A 26 -0.43 -6.93 0.35
CA ILE A 26 -0.70 -6.30 1.64
C ILE A 26 -2.03 -6.81 2.15
N THR A 27 -2.07 -7.23 3.41
CA THR A 27 -3.28 -7.67 4.11
C THR A 27 -3.40 -6.93 5.43
N VAL A 28 -4.60 -6.43 5.71
CA VAL A 28 -4.93 -5.69 6.94
C VAL A 28 -6.08 -6.36 7.68
N ASN A 29 -6.19 -6.10 8.99
CA ASN A 29 -7.31 -6.59 9.80
C ASN A 29 -8.56 -5.69 9.72
N GLY A 30 -8.45 -4.54 9.05
CA GLY A 30 -9.56 -3.62 8.79
C GLY A 30 -9.81 -3.48 7.28
N ASP A 31 -10.15 -2.27 6.87
CA ASP A 31 -10.41 -1.93 5.47
C ASP A 31 -9.16 -1.31 4.83
N ILE A 32 -8.96 -1.49 3.52
CA ILE A 32 -7.87 -0.88 2.75
C ILE A 32 -8.39 -0.27 1.44
N GLU A 33 -7.90 0.92 1.11
CA GLU A 33 -8.28 1.64 -0.10
C GLU A 33 -7.07 2.31 -0.77
N LEU A 34 -7.05 2.31 -2.09
CA LEU A 34 -6.04 3.05 -2.88
C LEU A 34 -6.38 4.54 -2.87
N VAL A 35 -5.48 5.37 -2.35
CA VAL A 35 -5.67 6.82 -2.27
C VAL A 35 -4.81 7.61 -3.26
N GLY A 36 -3.78 6.97 -3.83
CA GLY A 36 -2.98 7.60 -4.87
C GLY A 36 -1.93 6.66 -5.46
N ALA A 37 -1.64 6.85 -6.74
CA ALA A 37 -0.60 6.11 -7.44
C ALA A 37 0.08 7.04 -8.46
N ASP A 38 1.40 6.98 -8.56
CA ASP A 38 2.17 7.81 -9.48
C ASP A 38 3.42 7.06 -10.02
N PRO A 39 3.41 6.59 -11.28
CA PRO A 39 2.22 6.38 -12.12
C PRO A 39 1.24 5.35 -11.53
N LEU A 40 -0.02 5.42 -11.93
CA LEU A 40 -1.00 4.38 -11.64
C LEU A 40 -0.66 3.14 -12.47
N GLU A 41 -0.22 2.07 -11.81
CA GLU A 41 -0.02 0.78 -12.45
C GLU A 41 -1.37 0.08 -12.58
N GLU A 42 -1.79 -0.19 -13.83
CA GLU A 42 -3.09 -0.79 -14.17
C GLU A 42 -3.31 -2.18 -13.53
N ALA A 43 -2.25 -2.83 -13.04
CA ALA A 43 -2.29 -4.15 -12.42
C ALA A 43 -2.61 -4.14 -10.91
N THR A 44 -2.99 -3.00 -10.34
CA THR A 44 -3.32 -2.90 -8.91
C THR A 44 -4.75 -3.37 -8.63
N VAL A 45 -4.89 -4.38 -7.78
CA VAL A 45 -6.18 -4.89 -7.31
C VAL A 45 -6.29 -4.60 -5.82
N VAL A 46 -7.35 -3.88 -5.44
CA VAL A 46 -7.69 -3.61 -4.05
C VAL A 46 -9.03 -4.25 -3.74
N THR A 47 -9.05 -5.02 -2.66
CA THR A 47 -10.21 -5.65 -2.04
C THR A 47 -10.49 -4.98 -0.71
N ASP A 48 -11.58 -5.35 -0.03
CA ASP A 48 -11.96 -4.74 1.25
C ASP A 48 -10.81 -4.79 2.29
N HIS A 49 -10.08 -5.91 2.39
CA HIS A 49 -9.05 -6.15 3.42
C HIS A 49 -7.62 -6.39 2.89
N ALA A 50 -7.43 -6.38 1.57
CA ALA A 50 -6.14 -6.69 0.96
C ALA A 50 -5.90 -5.89 -0.32
N ALA A 51 -4.65 -5.53 -0.57
CA ALA A 51 -4.21 -4.87 -1.79
C ALA A 51 -3.01 -5.62 -2.38
N GLU A 52 -3.11 -5.98 -3.64
CA GLU A 52 -2.04 -6.63 -4.38
C GLU A 52 -1.79 -5.91 -5.72
N GLY A 53 -0.58 -6.04 -6.23
CA GLY A 53 -0.25 -5.45 -7.52
C GLY A 53 1.21 -5.60 -7.88
N ALA A 54 1.60 -4.85 -8.91
CA ALA A 54 2.97 -4.74 -9.35
C ALA A 54 3.41 -3.28 -9.30
N VAL A 55 4.66 -3.07 -8.90
CA VAL A 55 5.32 -1.77 -8.90
C VAL A 55 6.71 -1.86 -9.53
N GLU A 56 7.01 -0.98 -10.48
CA GLU A 56 8.31 -0.85 -11.14
C GLU A 56 9.06 0.37 -10.60
N THR A 57 8.65 1.55 -11.06
CA THR A 57 9.24 2.85 -10.70
C THR A 57 8.24 3.75 -9.97
N GLY A 58 6.99 3.30 -9.85
CA GLY A 58 5.92 4.09 -9.29
C GLY A 58 5.85 4.10 -7.78
N VAL A 59 4.97 4.96 -7.28
CA VAL A 59 4.65 5.08 -5.86
C VAL A 59 3.18 4.81 -5.65
N MET A 60 2.88 3.73 -4.93
CA MET A 60 1.52 3.33 -4.57
C MET A 60 1.23 3.75 -3.13
N ARG A 61 0.08 4.38 -2.88
CA ARG A 61 -0.34 4.85 -1.56
C ARG A 61 -1.72 4.29 -1.24
N PHE A 62 -1.80 3.50 -0.18
CA PHE A 62 -3.07 2.95 0.30
C PHE A 62 -3.32 3.43 1.71
N ARG A 63 -4.55 3.84 2.00
CA ARG A 63 -4.97 4.04 3.38
C ARG A 63 -5.62 2.77 3.89
N PHE A 64 -5.46 2.50 5.18
CA PHE A 64 -6.09 1.35 5.82
C PHE A 64 -6.50 1.64 7.27
N SER A 65 -7.41 0.83 7.78
CA SER A 65 -7.83 0.81 9.19
C SER A 65 -7.38 -0.48 9.89
N GLY A 66 -7.37 -0.45 11.22
CA GLY A 66 -6.91 -1.58 12.02
C GLY A 66 -5.40 -1.79 11.98
N GLU A 67 -4.97 -3.04 12.17
CA GLU A 67 -3.57 -3.44 12.23
C GLU A 67 -3.12 -4.10 10.92
N MET A 68 -1.84 -3.95 10.58
CA MET A 68 -1.30 -4.67 9.43
C MET A 68 -1.13 -6.14 9.77
N ALA A 69 -1.77 -7.00 9.00
CA ALA A 69 -1.69 -8.44 9.18
C ALA A 69 -0.50 -9.04 8.42
N ASN A 70 -0.27 -8.60 7.19
CA ASN A 70 0.84 -9.05 6.37
C ASN A 70 1.29 -7.99 5.36
N VAL A 71 2.59 -7.93 5.11
CA VAL A 71 3.19 -7.17 4.01
C VAL A 71 4.24 -8.06 3.38
N HIS A 72 4.04 -8.38 2.11
CA HIS A 72 4.97 -9.18 1.32
C HIS A 72 5.35 -8.42 0.05
N VAL A 73 6.65 -8.27 -0.18
CA VAL A 73 7.20 -7.63 -1.37
C VAL A 73 8.36 -8.44 -1.91
N VAL A 74 8.34 -8.69 -3.21
CA VAL A 74 9.35 -9.48 -3.92
C VAL A 74 9.78 -8.77 -5.19
N ASP A 75 11.05 -8.92 -5.54
CA ASP A 75 11.55 -8.50 -6.84
C ASP A 75 11.04 -9.40 -7.97
N TRP A 76 11.40 -9.06 -9.21
CA TRP A 76 11.14 -9.88 -10.41
C TRP A 76 11.57 -11.35 -10.28
N ASN A 77 12.60 -11.66 -9.47
CA ASN A 77 13.09 -13.02 -9.25
C ASN A 77 12.40 -13.73 -8.08
N GLY A 78 11.42 -13.10 -7.43
CA GLY A 78 10.74 -13.64 -6.25
C GLY A 78 11.55 -13.51 -4.96
N VAL A 79 12.58 -12.67 -4.93
CA VAL A 79 13.44 -12.47 -3.74
C VAL A 79 12.90 -11.30 -2.93
N ALA A 80 12.70 -11.50 -1.62
CA ALA A 80 12.15 -10.48 -0.72
C ALA A 80 13.22 -9.58 -0.09
N THR A 81 12.79 -8.44 0.48
CA THR A 81 13.68 -7.57 1.27
C THR A 81 14.13 -8.34 2.53
N PRO A 82 15.38 -8.23 3.01
CA PRO A 82 16.49 -7.39 2.53
C PRO A 82 17.46 -8.11 1.58
N GLU A 83 17.15 -9.32 1.13
CA GLU A 83 18.06 -10.17 0.36
C GLU A 83 18.34 -9.61 -1.05
N SER A 84 17.41 -8.82 -1.59
CA SER A 84 17.55 -8.09 -2.85
C SER A 84 17.42 -6.59 -2.65
N PRO A 85 18.42 -5.75 -3.03
CA PRO A 85 18.29 -4.29 -3.01
C PRO A 85 17.32 -3.77 -4.08
N SER A 86 16.94 -4.62 -5.03
CA SER A 86 15.98 -4.32 -6.10
C SER A 86 14.52 -4.49 -5.66
N THR A 87 14.28 -4.89 -4.41
CA THR A 87 12.92 -4.99 -3.87
C THR A 87 12.34 -3.63 -3.56
N PRO A 88 11.02 -3.43 -3.73
CA PRO A 88 10.39 -2.15 -3.45
C PRO A 88 10.41 -1.88 -1.95
N THR A 89 10.50 -0.60 -1.60
CA THR A 89 10.49 -0.17 -0.20
C THR A 89 9.06 0.05 0.25
N VAL A 90 8.70 -0.52 1.41
CA VAL A 90 7.39 -0.31 2.03
C VAL A 90 7.53 0.54 3.27
N HIS A 91 6.78 1.64 3.33
CA HIS A 91 6.62 2.50 4.48
C HIS A 91 5.21 2.34 5.04
N VAL A 92 5.11 2.08 6.34
CA VAL A 92 3.84 1.94 7.06
C VAL A 92 3.78 3.00 8.14
N ASP A 93 2.82 3.91 8.01
CA ASP A 93 2.62 5.03 8.91
C ASP A 93 1.25 4.89 9.59
N TYR A 94 1.25 4.70 10.91
CA TYR A 94 0.03 4.61 11.71
C TYR A 94 -0.38 5.99 12.25
N GLY A 95 -1.68 6.26 12.29
CA GLY A 95 -2.21 7.51 12.88
C GLY A 95 -1.88 8.78 12.08
N VAL A 96 -1.65 8.64 10.78
CA VAL A 96 -1.67 9.71 9.78
C VAL A 96 -3.11 10.15 9.47
N SER A 97 -3.92 10.36 10.50
CA SER A 97 -5.14 11.13 10.34
C SER A 97 -4.75 12.51 9.82
N ASP A 98 -5.44 13.00 8.78
CA ASP A 98 -5.26 14.35 8.26
C ASP A 98 -5.28 15.34 9.42
N ARG A 99 -4.09 15.76 9.86
CA ARG A 99 -3.93 16.69 10.98
C ARG A 99 -4.21 18.10 10.46
N ASN A 100 -5.40 18.29 9.89
CA ASN A 100 -6.00 19.58 9.59
C ASN A 100 -7.21 19.81 10.50
N GLY A 101 -6.94 19.67 11.80
CA GLY A 101 -7.85 20.03 12.88
C GLY A 101 -7.05 20.76 13.95
N SER A 102 -6.51 21.93 13.62
CA SER A 102 -5.90 22.81 14.62
C SER A 102 -6.07 24.28 14.22
N ASN A 103 -7.19 24.80 14.73
CA ASN A 103 -7.39 26.15 15.27
C ASN A 103 -7.68 27.32 14.31
#